data_AF-A0A0G0WAF5-F1
#
_entry.id   AF-A0A0G0WAF5-F1
#
_cell.length_a   1.000
_cell.length_b   1.000
_cell.length_c   1.000
_cell.angle_alpha   90.00
_cell.angle_beta   90.00
_cell.angle_gamma   90.00
#
_symmetry.space_group_name_H-M   'P 1'
#
loop_
_entity.id
_entity.type
_entity.pdbx_description
1 polymer ?
#
loop_
_entity_poly.entity_id
_entity_poly.type
_entity_poly.pdbx_seq_one_letter_code
_entity_poly.pdbx_strand_id
1 'polypeptide(L)' 'MDEKRGIGKGNDLLFKIPEDFERMKKLTMGHPLVMGRKTFESLGRKLPGRSHIVITHDPSSLEGLPFSPDKTVSSL' A
#
# COMPACT_ATOMS: atom_id res chain seq x y z
N MET A 1 5.48 11.81 8.19
CA MET A 1 6.45 12.47 7.30
C MET A 1 7.47 13.18 8.17
N ASP A 2 8.75 12.99 7.93
CA ASP A 2 9.80 13.68 8.70
C ASP A 2 10.05 15.12 8.20
N GLU A 3 10.95 15.83 8.87
CA GLU A 3 11.37 17.19 8.51
C GLU A 3 12.00 17.30 7.10
N LYS A 4 12.51 16.19 6.56
CA LYS A 4 13.12 16.09 5.22
C LYS A 4 12.14 15.55 4.17
N ARG A 5 10.84 15.49 4.50
CA ARG A 5 9.78 14.97 3.62
C ARG A 5 9.80 13.46 3.36
N GLY A 6 10.57 12.71 4.15
CA GLY A 6 10.57 11.26 4.13
C GLY A 6 9.26 10.67 4.66
N ILE A 7 8.79 9.60 4.02
CA ILE A 7 7.57 8.87 4.44
C ILE A 7 7.84 7.40 4.81
N GLY A 8 8.91 6.80 4.28
CA GLY A 8 9.31 5.42 4.55
C GLY A 8 10.75 5.15 4.15
N LYS A 9 11.34 4.09 4.71
CA LYS A 9 12.70 3.62 4.39
C LYS A 9 12.73 2.09 4.46
N GLY A 10 13.28 1.45 3.44
CA GLY A 10 13.42 -0.01 3.40
C GLY A 10 12.10 -0.77 3.50
N ASN A 11 11.05 -0.30 2.81
CA ASN A 11 9.71 -0.90 2.84
C ASN A 11 9.01 -0.85 4.23
N ASP A 12 9.49 -0.01 5.16
CA ASP A 12 8.79 0.27 6.42
C ASP A 12 8.54 1.79 6.56
N LEU A 13 7.59 2.13 7.42
CA LEU A 13 7.31 3.51 7.82
C LEU A 13 8.45 4.04 8.71
N LEU A 14 8.77 5.33 8.58
CA LEU A 14 9.79 5.97 9.42
C LEU A 14 9.40 5.99 10.91
N PHE A 15 8.10 6.01 11.21
CA PHE A 15 7.57 6.07 12.56
C PHE A 15 6.35 5.14 12.67
N LYS A 16 6.18 4.49 13.82
CA LYS A 16 5.04 3.63 14.12
C LYS A 16 4.14 4.35 15.12
N ILE A 17 3.11 5.02 14.59
CA ILE A 17 2.11 5.76 15.36
C ILE A 17 0.80 4.97 15.28
N PRO A 18 0.36 4.30 16.36
CA PRO A 18 -0.83 3.44 16.35
C PRO A 18 -2.10 4.16 15.87
N GLU A 19 -2.27 5.42 16.26
CA GLU A 19 -3.45 6.24 15.93
C GLU A 19 -3.53 6.55 14.44
N ASP A 20 -2.40 6.61 13.74
CA ASP A 20 -2.36 6.90 12.31
C ASP A 20 -2.97 5.76 11.49
N PHE A 21 -2.72 4.50 11.89
CA PHE A 21 -3.35 3.33 11.27
C PHE A 21 -4.87 3.31 11.48
N GLU A 22 -5.33 3.62 12.69
CA GLU A 22 -6.77 3.69 12.98
C GLU A 22 -7.44 4.83 12.19
N ARG A 23 -6.78 5.99 12.09
CA ARG A 23 -7.25 7.10 11.27
C ARG A 23 -7.30 6.73 9.79
N MET A 24 -6.24 6.12 9.25
CA MET A 24 -6.18 5.65 7.87
C MET A 24 -7.29 4.62 7.59
N LYS A 25 -7.51 3.67 8.50
CA LYS A 25 -8.62 2.70 8.40
C LYS A 25 -9.98 3.39 8.34
N LYS A 26 -10.26 4.35 9.22
CA LYS A 26 -11.53 5.10 9.24
C LYS A 26 -11.76 5.87 7.94
N LEU A 27 -10.73 6.56 7.45
CA LEU A 27 -10.84 7.40 6.25
C LEU A 27 -10.95 6.62 4.95
N THR A 28 -10.42 5.38 4.92
CA THR A 28 -10.33 4.60 3.68
C THR A 28 -11.35 3.46 3.60
N MET A 29 -12.14 3.23 4.65
CA MET A 29 -13.12 2.15 4.66
C MET A 29 -14.15 2.30 3.52
N GLY A 30 -14.41 1.23 2.78
CA GLY A 30 -15.32 1.24 1.64
C GLY A 30 -14.79 1.96 0.39
N HIS A 31 -13.59 2.53 0.45
CA HIS A 31 -12.96 3.22 -0.67
C HIS A 31 -11.81 2.41 -1.29
N PRO A 32 -11.55 2.54 -2.60
CA PRO A 32 -10.38 1.96 -3.22
C PRO A 32 -9.09 2.59 -2.69
N LEU A 33 -8.08 1.76 -2.45
CA LEU A 33 -6.71 2.17 -2.14
C LEU A 33 -5.87 2.05 -3.40
N VAL A 34 -5.34 3.18 -3.87
CA VAL A 34 -4.37 3.22 -4.97
C VAL A 34 -2.98 3.34 -4.39
N MET A 35 -2.07 2.45 -4.78
CA MET A 35 -0.69 2.44 -4.28
C MET A 35 0.30 1.88 -5.30
N GLY A 36 1.59 2.05 -5.03
CA GLY A 36 2.66 1.40 -5.80
C GLY A 36 2.93 -0.03 -5.33
N ARG A 37 3.60 -0.82 -6.17
CA ARG A 37 3.95 -2.23 -5.87
C ARG A 37 4.65 -2.43 -4.53
N LYS A 38 5.66 -1.61 -4.20
CA LYS A 38 6.43 -1.76 -2.95
C LYS A 38 5.59 -1.54 -1.69
N THR A 39 4.67 -0.58 -1.73
CA THR A 39 3.74 -0.34 -0.61
C THR A 39 2.80 -1.54 -0.43
N PHE A 40 2.32 -2.11 -1.53
CA PHE A 40 1.49 -3.31 -1.51
C PHE A 40 2.23 -4.54 -0.96
N GLU A 41 3.50 -4.73 -1.35
CA GLU A 41 4.37 -5.78 -0.83
C GLU A 41 4.63 -5.63 0.68
N SER A 42 4.66 -4.39 1.17
CA SER A 42 4.89 -4.08 2.60
C SER A 42 3.66 -4.30 3.48
N LEU A 43 2.46 -4.34 2.89
CA LEU A 43 1.22 -4.66 3.58
C LEU A 43 1.23 -6.17 3.87
N GLY A 44 1.71 -6.62 5.03
CA GLY A 44 1.76 -8.06 5.34
C GLY A 44 0.44 -8.85 5.21
N ARG A 45 -0.70 -8.17 4.98
CA ARG A 45 -1.98 -8.75 4.59
C ARG A 45 -2.80 -7.77 3.75
N LYS A 46 -3.74 -8.32 2.97
CA LYS A 46 -4.80 -7.53 2.34
C LYS A 46 -5.70 -6.90 3.41
N LEU A 47 -5.98 -5.60 3.23
CA LEU A 47 -6.82 -4.85 4.16
C LEU A 47 -8.30 -5.07 3.82
N PRO A 48 -9.10 -5.68 4.72
CA PRO A 48 -10.50 -5.99 4.43
C PRO A 48 -11.34 -4.72 4.28
N GLY A 49 -12.44 -4.85 3.53
CA GLY A 49 -13.40 -3.77 3.26
C GLY A 49 -12.89 -2.71 2.28
N ARG A 50 -11.78 -2.98 1.58
CA ARG A 50 -11.09 -2.04 0.69
C ARG A 50 -10.56 -2.77 -0.54
N SER A 51 -10.79 -2.21 -1.72
CA SER A 51 -10.19 -2.68 -2.97
C SER A 51 -8.78 -2.12 -3.12
N HIS A 52 -7.82 -2.96 -3.47
CA HIS A 52 -6.43 -2.58 -3.68
C HIS A 52 -6.13 -2.47 -5.17
N ILE A 53 -5.75 -1.27 -5.61
CA ILE A 53 -5.34 -0.97 -6.98
C ILE A 53 -3.84 -0.68 -6.95
N VAL A 54 -3.07 -1.51 -7.66
CA VAL A 54 -1.61 -1.38 -7.71
C VAL A 54 -1.17 -0.83 -9.05
N ILE A 55 -0.37 0.23 -9.00
CA ILE A 55 0.29 0.81 -10.17
C ILE A 55 1.73 0.31 -10.23
N THR A 56 2.13 -0.23 -11.38
CA THR A 56 3.49 -0.74 -11.61
C THR A 56 3.86 -0.72 -13.09
N HIS A 57 5.14 -0.53 -13.41
CA HIS A 57 5.67 -0.66 -14.77
C HIS A 57 5.89 -2.14 -15.13
N ASP A 58 6.08 -3.00 -14.14
CA ASP A 58 6.29 -4.44 -14.30
C ASP A 58 5.21 -5.21 -13.54
N PRO A 59 4.16 -5.70 -14.23
CA PRO A 59 3.13 -6.52 -13.64
C PRO A 59 3.62 -7.89 -13.14
N SER A 60 4.67 -8.45 -13.75
CA SER A 60 5.21 -9.76 -13.37
C SER A 60 5.82 -9.74 -11.96
N SER A 61 6.28 -8.57 -11.49
CA SER A 61 6.76 -8.38 -10.12
C SER A 61 5.72 -8.58 -9.01
N LEU A 62 4.43 -8.77 -9.35
CA LEU A 62 3.37 -9.10 -8.41
C LEU A 62 3.16 -10.62 -8.24
N GLU A 63 3.74 -11.42 -9.12
CA GLU A 63 3.67 -12.88 -9.02
C GLU A 63 4.41 -13.37 -7.77
N GLY A 64 3.84 -14.36 -7.08
CA GLY A 64 4.43 -14.94 -5.87
C GLY A 64 4.20 -14.14 -4.58
N LEU A 65 3.53 -12.99 -4.63
CA LEU A 65 3.10 -12.30 -3.41
C LEU A 65 2.06 -13.14 -2.64
N PRO A 66 2.02 -13.05 -1.29
CA PRO A 66 1.09 -13.84 -0.47
C PRO A 66 -0.39 -13.51 -0.70
N PHE A 67 -0.68 -12.40 -1.40
CA PHE A 67 -2.02 -12.02 -1.82
C PHE A 67 -1.95 -11.11 -3.05
N SER A 68 -3.00 -11.15 -3.88
CA SER A 68 -3.07 -10.39 -5.14
C SER A 68 -3.88 -9.10 -5.00
N PRO A 69 -3.51 -8.04 -5.74
CA PRO A 69 -4.33 -6.82 -5.81
C PRO A 69 -5.66 -7.10 -6.53
N ASP A 70 -6.66 -6.25 -6.32
CA ASP A 70 -7.95 -6.36 -7.01
C ASP A 70 -7.87 -5.84 -8.45
N LYS A 71 -7.00 -4.86 -8.69
CA LYS A 71 -6.69 -4.32 -10.02
C LYS A 71 -5.22 -3.96 -10.11
N THR A 72 -4.64 -4.22 -11.28
CA THR A 72 -3.30 -3.76 -11.64
C THR A 72 -3.41 -2.78 -12.80
N VAL A 73 -2.73 -1.64 -12.68
CA VAL A 73 -2.64 -0.64 -13.73
C VAL A 73 -1.17 -0.55 -14.16
N SER A 74 -0.91 -0.78 -15.44
CA SER A 74 0.41 -0.56 -16.02
C SER A 74 0.64 0.95 -16.14
N SER A 75 1.68 1.47 -15.48
CA SER A 75 2.16 2.82 -15.76
C SER A 75 2.97 2.78 -17.05
N LEU A 76 2.58 3.61 -18.02
CA LEU A 76 3.23 3.77 -19.33
C LEU A 76 4.72 4.10 -19.20
#